data_AF-A0A0F9FFU9-F1
#
_entry.id   AF-A0A0F9FFU9-F1
#
_cell.length_a   1.000
_cell.length_b   1.000
_cell.length_c   1.000
_cell.angle_alpha   90.00
_cell.angle_beta   90.00
_cell.angle_gamma   90.00
#
_symmetry.space_group_name_H-M   'P 1'
#
loop_
_entity.id
_entity.type
_entity.pdbx_description
1 polymer ?
#
loop_
_entity_poly.entity_id
_entity_poly.type
_entity_poly.pdbx_seq_one_letter_code
_entity_poly.pdbx_strand_id
1 'polypeptide(L)'
;MSTKSSIYYDEESDFHLYGDGFDTWNVHLDVPLGGGSEVTVVIPLRIWKEMRQTTMYMERYLDMSSENLRAEAEKSVDKRLAEWKDRGSDPKSILNFSGVVVYGAIESPRDEQIENYIRWYTPPSPSTGKPS
;
A
#
# COMPACT_ATOMS: atom_id res chain seq x y z
N MET A 1 29.35 -21.54 -2.70
CA MET A 1 30.10 -20.34 -3.14
C MET A 1 29.11 -19.20 -3.28
N SER A 2 29.29 -18.10 -2.55
CA SER A 2 28.48 -16.88 -2.67
C SER A 2 29.34 -15.83 -3.35
N THR A 3 29.01 -15.47 -4.59
CA THR A 3 29.57 -14.31 -5.28
C THR A 3 28.85 -13.08 -4.75
N LYS A 4 29.43 -12.46 -3.71
CA LYS A 4 29.05 -11.10 -3.34
C LYS A 4 29.45 -10.18 -4.50
N SER A 5 28.46 -9.74 -5.27
CA SER A 5 28.59 -8.60 -6.18
C SER A 5 28.38 -7.34 -5.35
N SER A 6 29.41 -6.51 -5.24
CA SER A 6 29.29 -5.16 -4.69
C SER A 6 28.79 -4.27 -5.81
N ILE A 7 27.63 -3.62 -5.64
CA ILE A 7 27.23 -2.53 -6.52
C ILE A 7 28.13 -1.34 -6.17
N TYR A 8 28.90 -0.87 -7.15
CA TYR A 8 29.73 0.32 -7.03
C TYR A 8 28.78 1.52 -6.90
N TYR A 9 28.88 2.23 -5.79
CA TYR A 9 28.16 3.49 -5.55
C TYR A 9 29.15 4.62 -5.81
N ASP A 10 28.91 5.42 -6.84
CA ASP A 10 29.57 6.72 -6.98
C ASP A 10 28.59 7.84 -6.57
N GLU A 11 29.14 9.03 -6.29
CA GLU A 11 28.36 10.20 -5.83
C GLU A 11 27.42 10.76 -6.92
N GLU A 12 27.50 10.25 -8.16
CA GLU A 12 26.70 10.68 -9.32
C GLU A 12 25.53 9.71 -9.64
N SER A 13 25.45 8.58 -8.94
CA SER A 13 24.41 7.57 -9.11
C SER A 13 23.12 7.97 -8.38
N ASP A 14 22.29 8.78 -9.06
CA ASP A 14 20.95 9.18 -8.60
C ASP A 14 19.98 7.99 -8.61
N PHE A 15 20.03 7.13 -7.60
CA PHE A 15 18.97 6.15 -7.37
C PHE A 15 17.85 6.76 -6.52
N HIS A 16 16.60 6.44 -6.86
CA HIS A 16 15.44 6.93 -6.12
C HIS A 16 14.65 5.77 -5.52
N LEU A 17 14.58 5.76 -4.19
CA LEU A 17 13.82 4.78 -3.44
C LEU A 17 12.55 5.45 -2.89
N TYR A 18 11.38 4.94 -3.26
CA TYR A 18 10.11 5.52 -2.87
C TYR A 18 9.01 4.47 -2.66
N GLY A 19 8.00 4.84 -1.87
CA GLY A 19 6.73 4.12 -1.81
C GLY A 19 5.71 4.82 -2.70
N ASP A 20 4.93 4.06 -3.45
CA ASP A 20 3.82 4.58 -4.24
C ASP A 20 2.54 4.57 -3.40
N GLY A 21 1.79 5.67 -3.43
CA GLY A 21 0.51 5.80 -2.71
C GLY A 21 -0.58 4.84 -3.20
N PHE A 22 -0.47 4.33 -4.44
CA PHE A 22 -1.38 3.36 -5.03
C PHE A 22 -0.83 1.92 -5.06
N ASP A 23 0.47 1.76 -4.81
CA ASP A 23 1.11 0.46 -4.63
C ASP A 23 1.75 0.38 -3.24
N THR A 24 0.87 0.33 -2.24
CA THR A 24 1.24 0.34 -0.83
C THR A 24 1.88 -0.97 -0.35
N TRP A 25 1.95 -1.98 -1.22
CA TRP A 25 2.52 -3.29 -0.93
C TRP A 25 3.93 -3.48 -1.47
N ASN A 26 4.48 -2.49 -2.16
CA ASN A 26 5.84 -2.53 -2.67
C ASN A 26 6.59 -1.22 -2.38
N VAL A 27 7.90 -1.34 -2.37
CA VAL A 27 8.86 -0.23 -2.42
C VAL A 27 9.55 -0.29 -3.76
N HIS A 28 9.67 0.84 -4.43
CA HIS A 28 10.26 0.96 -5.76
C HIS A 28 11.63 1.57 -5.65
N LEU A 29 12.60 0.99 -6.35
CA LEU A 29 13.95 1.50 -6.49
C LEU A 29 14.23 1.74 -7.96
N ASP A 30 14.28 3.00 -8.36
CA ASP A 30 14.66 3.39 -9.69
C ASP A 30 16.18 3.58 -9.77
N VAL A 31 16.79 2.95 -10.78
CA VAL A 31 18.21 3.02 -11.06
C VAL A 31 18.40 3.49 -12.51
N PRO A 32 19.01 4.67 -12.73
CA PRO A 32 19.31 5.14 -14.08
C PRO A 32 20.43 4.29 -14.70
N LEU A 33 20.26 3.89 -15.96
CA LEU A 33 21.25 3.13 -16.73
C LEU A 33 22.06 3.99 -17.70
N GLY A 34 21.80 5.30 -17.73
CA GLY A 34 22.34 6.23 -18.73
C GLY A 34 21.55 6.23 -20.04
N GLY A 35 21.73 7.26 -20.88
CA GLY A 35 21.04 7.37 -22.18
C GLY A 35 19.52 7.53 -22.10
N GLY A 36 18.99 7.97 -20.95
CA GLY A 36 17.55 8.12 -20.71
C GLY A 36 16.81 6.82 -20.40
N SER A 37 17.53 5.72 -20.17
CA SER A 37 16.95 4.45 -19.73
C SER A 37 17.03 4.30 -18.22
N GLU A 38 16.00 3.70 -17.62
CA GLU A 38 15.90 3.43 -16.19
C GLU A 38 15.47 1.97 -15.94
N VAL A 39 15.86 1.43 -14.79
CA VAL A 39 15.38 0.15 -14.28
C VAL A 39 14.71 0.38 -12.94
N THR A 40 13.44 0.00 -12.85
CA THR A 40 12.70 -0.04 -11.59
C THR A 40 12.76 -1.44 -11.00
N VAL A 41 13.26 -1.55 -9.78
CA VAL A 41 13.21 -2.76 -8.97
C VAL A 41 12.04 -2.66 -7.99
N VAL A 42 11.07 -3.56 -8.13
CA VAL A 42 9.92 -3.67 -7.22
C VAL A 42 10.27 -4.60 -6.08
N ILE A 43 10.28 -4.05 -4.86
CA ILE A 43 10.60 -4.79 -3.63
C ILE A 43 9.31 -4.98 -2.83
N PRO A 44 8.79 -6.21 -2.70
CA PRO A 44 7.63 -6.49 -1.86
C PRO A 44 7.83 -6.02 -0.43
N LEU A 45 6.81 -5.39 0.16
CA LEU A 45 6.86 -4.82 1.50
C LEU A 45 7.28 -5.86 2.56
N ARG A 46 6.87 -7.12 2.40
CA ARG A 46 7.31 -8.21 3.28
C ARG A 46 8.83 -8.39 3.23
N ILE A 47 9.45 -8.34 2.06
CA ILE A 47 10.91 -8.44 1.90
C ILE A 47 11.57 -7.17 2.45
N TRP A 48 11.02 -6.01 2.15
CA TRP A 48 11.52 -4.73 2.64
C TRP A 48 11.57 -4.66 4.17
N LYS A 49 10.50 -5.12 4.85
CA LYS A 49 10.41 -5.21 6.31
C LYS A 49 11.55 -6.04 6.90
N GLU A 50 11.82 -7.22 6.33
CA GLU A 50 12.93 -8.09 6.76
C GLU A 50 14.29 -7.42 6.58
N MET A 51 14.47 -6.63 5.51
CA MET A 51 15.73 -5.96 5.21
C MET A 51 16.03 -4.76 6.11
N ARG A 52 15.02 -3.92 6.39
CA ARG A 52 15.23 -2.59 6.98
C ARG A 52 14.78 -2.47 8.44
N GLN A 53 13.98 -3.41 8.94
CA GLN A 53 13.43 -3.37 10.31
C GLN A 53 12.68 -2.07 10.66
N THR A 54 12.35 -1.24 9.65
CA THR A 54 11.61 0.01 9.77
C THR A 54 10.14 -0.27 9.54
N THR A 55 9.25 0.38 10.30
CA THR A 55 7.81 0.18 10.20
C THR A 55 7.15 1.09 9.16
N MET A 56 6.52 0.51 8.15
CA MET A 56 5.59 1.16 7.24
C MET A 56 4.13 0.93 7.65
N TYR A 57 3.23 1.86 7.30
CA TYR A 57 1.81 1.82 7.69
C TYR A 57 1.11 0.50 7.33
N MET A 58 1.43 -0.08 6.16
CA MET A 58 0.82 -1.32 5.70
C MET A 58 1.31 -2.58 6.42
N GLU A 59 2.41 -2.51 7.17
CA GLU A 59 3.00 -3.70 7.79
C GLU A 59 2.10 -4.35 8.81
N ARG A 60 1.24 -3.57 9.49
CA ARG A 60 0.28 -4.12 10.47
C ARG A 60 -0.69 -5.12 9.86
N TYR A 61 -0.89 -5.07 8.55
CA TYR A 61 -1.83 -5.91 7.82
C TYR A 61 -1.17 -7.16 7.20
N LEU A 62 0.16 -7.21 7.12
CA LEU A 62 0.90 -8.36 6.54
C LEU A 62 0.61 -9.67 7.28
N ASP A 63 0.42 -9.58 8.59
CA ASP A 63 0.29 -10.74 9.48
C ASP A 63 -1.10 -10.80 10.13
N MET A 64 -2.05 -9.96 9.67
CA MET A 64 -3.42 -9.93 10.17
C MET A 64 -4.22 -11.09 9.58
N SER A 65 -4.90 -11.87 10.43
CA SER A 65 -5.81 -12.92 9.95
C SER A 65 -7.00 -12.31 9.21
N SER A 66 -7.62 -13.07 8.31
CA SER A 66 -8.81 -12.62 7.58
C SER A 66 -9.96 -12.20 8.50
N GLU A 67 -10.13 -12.91 9.63
CA GLU A 67 -11.14 -12.58 10.65
C GLU A 67 -10.84 -11.24 11.34
N ASN A 68 -9.59 -11.02 11.73
CA ASN A 68 -9.17 -9.76 12.36
C ASN A 68 -9.25 -8.60 11.37
N LEU A 69 -8.91 -8.83 10.10
CA LEU A 69 -9.01 -7.83 9.04
C LEU A 69 -10.46 -7.43 8.80
N ARG A 70 -11.38 -8.41 8.80
CA ARG A 70 -12.81 -8.15 8.69
C ARG A 70 -13.35 -7.36 9.89
N ALA A 71 -12.96 -7.72 11.11
CA ALA A 71 -13.36 -6.99 12.31
C ALA A 71 -12.85 -5.53 12.32
N GLU A 72 -11.60 -5.30 11.91
CA GLU A 72 -11.04 -3.95 11.74
C GLU A 72 -11.77 -3.17 10.64
N ALA A 73 -12.15 -3.83 9.54
CA ALA A 73 -12.91 -3.23 8.44
C ALA A 73 -14.30 -2.77 8.91
N GLU A 74 -15.04 -3.63 9.58
CA GLU A 74 -16.36 -3.31 10.15
C GLU A 74 -16.27 -2.12 11.10
N LYS A 75 -15.34 -2.15 12.05
CA LYS A 75 -15.11 -1.05 13.00
C LYS A 75 -14.78 0.27 12.29
N SER A 76 -13.95 0.22 11.26
CA SER A 76 -13.51 1.41 10.53
C SER A 76 -14.64 2.01 9.69
N VAL A 77 -15.42 1.18 9.02
CA VAL A 77 -16.60 1.59 8.24
C VAL A 77 -17.69 2.16 9.16
N ASP A 78 -17.98 1.51 10.29
CA ASP A 78 -18.99 1.99 11.23
C ASP A 78 -18.61 3.35 11.82
N LYS A 79 -17.33 3.53 12.18
CA LYS A 79 -16.80 4.83 12.63
C LYS A 79 -16.98 5.91 11.57
N ARG A 80 -16.60 5.61 10.32
CA ARG A 80 -16.72 6.54 9.18
C ARG A 80 -18.16 6.94 8.90
N LEU A 81 -19.10 6.00 8.93
CA LEU A 81 -20.53 6.25 8.73
C LEU A 81 -21.12 7.09 9.89
N ALA A 82 -20.69 6.83 11.13
CA ALA A 82 -21.09 7.64 12.28
C ALA A 82 -20.56 9.08 12.15
N GLU A 83 -19.28 9.25 11.83
CA GLU A 83 -18.68 10.58 11.60
C GLU A 83 -19.37 11.35 10.47
N TRP A 84 -19.78 10.66 9.40
CA TRP A 84 -20.56 11.26 8.31
C TRP A 84 -21.94 11.74 8.79
N LYS A 85 -22.64 10.90 9.55
CA LYS A 85 -23.96 11.23 10.09
C LYS A 85 -23.91 12.43 11.05
N ASP A 86 -22.87 12.50 11.89
CA ASP A 86 -22.71 13.55 12.88
C ASP A 86 -22.34 14.92 12.28
N ARG A 87 -21.64 14.95 11.13
CA ARG A 87 -21.25 16.20 10.45
C ARG A 87 -22.35 16.83 9.62
N GLY A 88 -23.42 16.09 9.34
CA GLY A 88 -24.46 16.53 8.40
C GLY A 88 -23.96 16.56 6.95
N SER A 89 -24.89 16.61 6.00
CA SER A 89 -24.63 16.56 4.56
C SER A 89 -24.06 17.87 4.00
N ASP A 90 -23.02 18.44 4.63
CA ASP A 90 -22.28 19.58 4.07
C ASP A 90 -21.43 19.08 2.88
N PRO A 91 -21.73 19.51 1.64
CA PRO A 91 -20.99 19.08 0.46
C PRO A 91 -19.52 19.50 0.47
N LYS A 92 -19.10 20.47 1.31
CA LYS A 92 -17.67 20.77 1.52
C LYS A 92 -16.93 19.67 2.29
N SER A 93 -17.64 18.77 2.97
CA SER A 93 -17.05 17.61 3.66
C SER A 93 -16.70 16.44 2.72
N ILE A 94 -17.24 16.42 1.49
CA ILE A 94 -16.95 15.39 0.48
C ILE A 94 -15.47 15.48 0.04
N LEU A 95 -14.87 16.66 0.04
CA LEU A 95 -13.43 16.86 -0.20
C LEU A 95 -12.54 16.40 0.97
N ASN A 96 -13.11 16.20 2.17
CA ASN A 96 -12.41 15.61 3.33
C ASN A 96 -12.47 14.07 3.33
N PHE A 97 -13.06 13.43 2.31
CA PHE A 97 -13.13 11.98 2.21
C PHE A 97 -11.86 11.39 1.58
N SER A 98 -10.73 11.54 2.27
CA SER A 98 -9.44 10.92 1.95
C SER A 98 -9.45 9.37 1.98
N GLY A 99 -10.63 8.75 2.00
CA GLY A 99 -10.83 7.31 2.00
C GLY A 99 -11.70 6.81 0.86
N VAL A 100 -12.01 7.58 -0.19
CA VAL A 100 -12.74 7.04 -1.35
C VAL A 100 -11.95 5.90 -2.01
N VAL A 101 -10.63 6.04 -2.06
CA VAL A 101 -9.72 5.02 -2.61
C VAL A 101 -9.79 3.71 -1.81
N VAL A 102 -9.92 3.79 -0.48
CA VAL A 102 -9.88 2.64 0.43
C VAL A 102 -11.25 1.98 0.63
N TYR A 103 -12.29 2.80 0.77
CA TYR A 103 -13.63 2.32 1.15
C TYR A 103 -14.66 2.44 0.01
N GLY A 104 -14.40 3.23 -1.04
CA GLY A 104 -15.41 3.63 -2.01
C GLY A 104 -16.18 4.89 -1.58
N ALA A 105 -17.29 5.19 -2.26
CA ALA A 105 -18.16 6.33 -1.93
C ALA A 105 -18.81 6.13 -0.55
N ILE A 106 -19.13 7.22 0.17
CA ILE A 106 -19.79 7.10 1.49
C ILE A 106 -21.22 6.58 1.35
N GLU A 107 -21.83 6.81 0.20
CA GLU A 107 -23.17 6.38 -0.18
C GLU A 107 -23.22 4.91 -0.62
N SER A 108 -22.07 4.27 -0.88
CA SER A 108 -22.04 2.84 -1.20
C SER A 108 -22.59 2.00 -0.03
N PRO A 109 -23.23 0.84 -0.29
CA PRO A 109 -23.66 -0.08 0.75
C PRO A 109 -22.54 -0.39 1.74
N ARG A 110 -22.88 -0.50 3.03
CA ARG A 110 -21.92 -0.81 4.11
C ARG A 110 -21.04 -2.02 3.78
N ASP A 111 -21.66 -3.09 3.30
CA ASP A 111 -20.95 -4.33 2.99
C ASP A 111 -19.97 -4.14 1.83
N GLU A 112 -20.30 -3.31 0.83
CA GLU A 112 -19.38 -2.94 -0.25
C GLU A 112 -18.18 -2.16 0.29
N GLN A 113 -18.40 -1.23 1.23
CA GLN A 113 -17.31 -0.47 1.85
C GLN A 113 -16.36 -1.37 2.66
N ILE A 114 -16.90 -2.40 3.32
CA ILE A 114 -16.12 -3.40 4.05
C ILE A 114 -15.27 -4.24 3.09
N GLU A 115 -15.87 -4.75 2.02
CA GLU A 115 -15.13 -5.56 1.04
C GLU A 115 -14.06 -4.73 0.32
N ASN A 116 -14.30 -3.46 0.03
CA ASN A 116 -13.29 -2.54 -0.51
C ASN A 116 -12.11 -2.36 0.46
N TYR A 117 -12.39 -2.16 1.75
CA TYR A 117 -11.35 -2.05 2.78
C TYR A 117 -10.53 -3.34 2.86
N ILE A 118 -11.20 -4.50 2.95
CA ILE A 118 -10.53 -5.80 3.01
C ILE A 118 -9.65 -5.98 1.79
N ARG A 119 -10.15 -5.67 0.59
CA ARG A 119 -9.38 -5.78 -0.66
C ARG A 119 -8.15 -4.88 -0.66
N TRP A 120 -8.28 -3.63 -0.22
CA TRP A 120 -7.18 -2.67 -0.17
C TRP A 120 -6.07 -3.15 0.79
N TYR A 121 -6.45 -3.67 1.95
CA TYR A 121 -5.54 -4.10 3.01
C TYR A 121 -5.21 -5.60 3.00
N THR A 122 -5.64 -6.34 1.98
CA THR A 122 -5.18 -7.72 1.76
C THR A 122 -3.89 -7.67 0.94
N PRO A 123 -2.78 -8.21 1.47
CA PRO A 123 -1.55 -8.32 0.70
C PRO A 123 -1.79 -9.10 -0.60
N PRO A 124 -1.24 -8.66 -1.74
CA PRO A 124 -1.28 -9.46 -2.96
C PRO A 124 -0.60 -10.80 -2.68
N SER A 125 -1.25 -11.89 -3.14
CA SER A 125 -0.61 -13.21 -3.16
C SER A 125 0.73 -13.09 -3.91
N PRO A 126 1.83 -13.68 -3.41
CA PRO A 126 3.08 -13.65 -4.15
C PRO A 126 2.80 -14.19 -5.54
N SER A 127 2.94 -13.32 -6.54
CA SER A 127 2.80 -13.72 -7.93
C SER A 127 3.77 -14.88 -8.14
N THR A 128 3.26 -16.08 -8.38
CA THR A 128 4.09 -17.16 -8.88
C THR A 128 4.60 -16.66 -10.23
N GLY A 129 5.85 -16.20 -10.23
CA GLY A 129 6.48 -15.56 -11.38
C GLY A 129 6.37 -16.51 -12.57
N LYS A 130 5.37 -16.29 -13.42
CA LYS A 130 5.42 -16.71 -14.80
C LYS A 130 5.95 -15.51 -15.58
N PRO A 131 7.23 -15.52 -15.97
CA PRO A 131 7.68 -14.57 -16.97
C PRO A 131 6.83 -14.75 -18.22
N SER A 132 6.38 -13.62 -18.78
CA SER A 132 5.74 -13.56 -20.09
C SER A 132 6.78 -13.75 -21.19
#